data_AF-A0A849YU48-F1
#
_entry.id   AF-A0A849YU48-F1
#
_cell.length_a   1.000
_cell.length_b   1.000
_cell.length_c   1.000
_cell.angle_alpha   90.00
_cell.angle_beta   90.00
_cell.angle_gamma   90.00
#
_symmetry.space_group_name_H-M   'P 1'
#
loop_
_entity.id
_entity.type
_entity.pdbx_description
1 polymer ?
#
loop_
_entity_poly.entity_id
_entity_poly.type
_entity_poly.pdbx_seq_one_letter_code
_entity_poly.pdbx_strand_id
1 'polypeptide(L)'
;MEFGHYAKYDVWGLALLAYIGAFRQYPTVLDKYFKNRMGIDLDADPESLKAIYVPMDKWLDVTHALVEEVGANSVYSVGKRIAEASPLPPGIDEVTQVLFGIEMAYHMHHRKEGVAMLDTTTGVKLDGLGHYACEILEGGAS
;
A
#
# COMPACT_ATOMS: atom_id res chain seq x y z
N MET A 1 9.23 14.34 -7.79
CA MET A 1 10.08 13.36 -7.07
C MET A 1 10.54 12.31 -8.07
N GLU A 2 11.77 11.81 -8.00
CA GLU A 2 12.28 10.79 -8.94
C GLU A 2 12.03 9.38 -8.40
N PHE A 3 11.22 8.59 -9.09
CA PHE A 3 10.83 7.24 -8.67
C PHE A 3 11.49 6.11 -9.46
N GLY A 4 12.43 6.42 -10.38
CA GLY A 4 13.03 5.42 -11.27
C GLY A 4 13.73 4.25 -10.56
N HIS A 5 14.23 4.44 -9.33
CA HIS A 5 14.78 3.34 -8.52
C HIS A 5 13.75 2.23 -8.26
N TYR A 6 12.46 2.58 -8.26
CA TYR A 6 11.37 1.66 -7.97
C TYR A 6 10.85 0.90 -9.19
N ALA A 7 11.36 1.17 -10.40
CA ALA A 7 10.89 0.54 -11.63
C ALA A 7 11.11 -0.99 -11.69
N LYS A 8 11.98 -1.52 -10.84
CA LYS A 8 12.21 -2.97 -10.67
C LYS A 8 11.24 -3.63 -9.70
N TYR A 9 10.33 -2.86 -9.09
CA TYR A 9 9.34 -3.39 -8.16
C TYR A 9 7.94 -3.24 -8.73
N ASP A 10 7.07 -4.16 -8.32
CA ASP A 10 5.65 -4.10 -8.62
C ASP A 10 4.83 -4.22 -7.34
N VAL A 11 3.64 -3.64 -7.37
CA VAL A 11 2.61 -3.80 -6.35
C VAL A 11 1.43 -4.59 -6.93
N TRP A 12 0.91 -5.53 -6.15
CA TRP A 12 -0.26 -6.31 -6.52
C TRP A 12 -1.48 -5.41 -6.64
N GLY A 13 -2.23 -5.54 -7.74
CA GLY A 13 -3.39 -4.70 -8.03
C GLY A 13 -4.47 -4.72 -6.94
N LEU A 14 -4.54 -5.77 -6.12
CA LEU A 14 -5.43 -5.82 -4.95
C LEU A 14 -5.21 -4.64 -3.99
N ALA A 15 -3.97 -4.17 -3.82
CA ALA A 15 -3.66 -3.03 -2.95
C ALA A 15 -4.30 -1.72 -3.45
N LEU A 16 -4.62 -1.60 -4.74
CA LEU A 16 -5.28 -0.43 -5.31
C LEU A 16 -6.72 -0.30 -4.83
N LEU A 17 -7.41 -1.41 -4.50
CA LEU A 17 -8.78 -1.36 -3.97
C LEU A 17 -8.86 -0.56 -2.68
N ALA A 18 -7.84 -0.67 -1.82
CA ALA A 18 -7.76 0.12 -0.60
C ALA A 18 -7.70 1.63 -0.92
N TYR A 19 -6.91 2.02 -1.94
CA TYR A 19 -6.79 3.42 -2.36
C TYR A 19 -8.05 3.96 -3.03
N ILE A 20 -8.71 3.15 -3.86
CA ILE A 20 -9.99 3.52 -4.48
C ILE A 20 -11.04 3.76 -3.39
N GLY A 21 -11.16 2.86 -2.41
CA GLY A 21 -12.07 3.02 -1.29
C GLY A 21 -11.74 4.25 -0.42
N ALA A 22 -10.46 4.46 -0.16
CA ALA A 22 -9.90 5.57 0.60
C ALA A 22 -10.22 6.94 0.00
N PHE A 23 -10.10 7.07 -1.33
CA PHE A 23 -10.32 8.32 -2.05
C PHE A 23 -11.67 8.40 -2.76
N ARG A 24 -12.63 7.51 -2.44
CA ARG A 24 -13.96 7.47 -3.07
C ARG A 24 -14.74 8.79 -3.04
N GLN A 25 -14.42 9.68 -2.10
CA GLN A 25 -15.03 11.02 -2.01
C GLN A 25 -14.46 12.02 -3.04
N TYR A 26 -13.43 11.63 -3.80
CA TYR A 26 -12.78 12.40 -4.86
C TYR A 26 -12.78 11.64 -6.20
N PRO A 27 -13.95 11.25 -6.75
CA PRO A 27 -14.02 10.38 -7.93
C PRO A 27 -13.31 10.96 -9.16
N THR A 28 -13.42 12.26 -9.41
CA THR A 28 -12.74 12.93 -10.54
C THR A 28 -11.22 12.92 -10.39
N VAL A 29 -10.70 13.05 -9.16
CA VAL A 29 -9.26 13.02 -8.89
C VAL A 29 -8.74 11.60 -9.10
N LEU A 30 -9.46 10.61 -8.59
CA LEU A 30 -9.14 9.20 -8.80
C LEU A 30 -9.09 8.85 -10.29
N ASP A 31 -10.13 9.21 -11.05
CA ASP A 31 -10.20 8.92 -12.49
C ASP A 31 -9.07 9.63 -13.27
N LYS A 32 -8.80 10.90 -12.93
CA LYS A 32 -7.71 11.67 -13.51
C LYS A 32 -6.35 10.98 -13.37
N TYR A 33 -6.05 10.42 -12.21
CA TYR A 33 -4.72 9.83 -11.98
C TYR A 33 -4.64 8.36 -12.36
N PHE A 34 -5.60 7.53 -11.96
CA PHE A 34 -5.55 6.09 -12.21
C PHE A 34 -5.81 5.76 -13.68
N LYS A 35 -6.85 6.35 -14.28
CA LYS A 35 -7.18 6.10 -15.68
C LYS A 35 -6.17 6.76 -16.61
N ASN A 36 -5.95 8.07 -16.46
CA ASN A 36 -5.14 8.79 -17.44
C ASN A 36 -3.62 8.61 -17.29
N ARG A 37 -3.11 8.30 -16.08
CA ARG A 37 -1.65 8.11 -15.88
C ARG A 37 -1.23 6.65 -15.77
N MET A 38 -2.08 5.76 -15.26
CA MET A 38 -1.74 4.34 -15.10
C MET A 38 -2.46 3.44 -16.10
N GLY A 39 -3.45 3.95 -16.83
CA GLY A 39 -4.27 3.13 -17.74
C GLY A 39 -5.17 2.14 -16.99
N ILE A 40 -5.46 2.41 -15.71
CA ILE A 40 -6.31 1.55 -14.88
C ILE A 40 -7.71 2.11 -14.90
N ASP A 41 -8.65 1.35 -15.47
CA ASP A 41 -10.04 1.71 -15.49
C ASP A 41 -10.69 1.36 -14.15
N LEU A 42 -11.13 2.38 -13.41
CA LEU A 42 -11.73 2.22 -12.09
C LEU A 42 -13.17 1.68 -12.15
N ASP A 43 -13.79 1.75 -13.34
CA ASP A 43 -15.10 1.16 -13.62
C ASP A 43 -15.00 -0.33 -13.99
N ALA A 44 -13.78 -0.87 -14.14
CA ALA A 44 -13.57 -2.29 -14.39
C ALA A 44 -13.92 -3.14 -13.16
N ASP A 45 -14.26 -4.40 -13.40
CA ASP A 45 -14.52 -5.38 -12.35
C ASP A 45 -13.38 -5.39 -11.32
N PRO A 46 -13.66 -5.15 -10.02
CA PRO A 46 -12.66 -5.22 -8.96
C PRO A 46 -11.84 -6.53 -8.92
N GLU A 47 -12.41 -7.64 -9.41
CA GLU A 47 -11.67 -8.91 -9.53
C GLU A 47 -10.53 -8.84 -10.55
N SER A 48 -10.65 -7.99 -11.58
CA SER A 48 -9.58 -7.80 -12.57
C SER A 48 -8.30 -7.23 -11.95
N LEU A 49 -8.42 -6.42 -10.89
CA LEU A 49 -7.28 -5.88 -10.16
C LEU A 49 -6.50 -6.96 -9.41
N LYS A 50 -7.14 -8.09 -9.05
CA LYS A 50 -6.46 -9.21 -8.40
C LYS A 50 -5.56 -9.99 -9.37
N ALA A 51 -5.76 -9.83 -10.68
CA ALA A 51 -5.00 -10.54 -11.70
C ALA A 51 -3.74 -9.78 -12.17
N ILE A 52 -3.56 -8.52 -11.75
CA ILE A 52 -2.51 -7.65 -12.29
C ILE A 52 -1.48 -7.24 -11.23
N TYR A 53 -0.32 -6.86 -11.73
CA TYR A 53 0.70 -6.13 -10.97
C TYR A 53 0.94 -4.80 -11.66
N VAL A 54 1.21 -3.79 -10.84
CA VAL A 54 1.38 -2.41 -11.26
C VAL A 54 2.81 -1.98 -10.94
N PRO A 55 3.54 -1.36 -11.89
CA PRO A 55 4.88 -0.85 -11.62
C PRO A 55 4.89 0.14 -10.45
N MET A 56 5.77 -0.09 -9.48
CA MET A 56 5.82 0.67 -8.22
C MET A 56 6.21 2.14 -8.45
N ASP A 57 7.03 2.44 -9.45
CA ASP A 57 7.40 3.81 -9.82
C ASP A 57 6.19 4.62 -10.29
N LYS A 58 5.34 4.04 -11.15
CA LYS A 58 4.09 4.65 -11.62
C LYS A 58 3.08 4.80 -10.48
N TRP A 59 3.02 3.80 -9.62
CA TRP A 59 2.20 3.85 -8.41
C TRP A 59 2.59 5.00 -7.49
N LEU A 60 3.89 5.16 -7.23
CA LEU A 60 4.40 6.24 -6.40
C LEU A 60 4.18 7.62 -7.04
N ASP A 61 4.37 7.76 -8.36
CA ASP A 61 4.05 9.01 -9.08
C ASP A 61 2.59 9.41 -8.90
N VAL A 62 1.66 8.48 -9.14
CA VAL A 62 0.23 8.74 -9.01
C VAL A 62 -0.18 9.04 -7.58
N THR A 63 0.26 8.24 -6.61
CA THR A 63 -0.10 8.45 -5.21
C THR A 63 0.46 9.77 -4.68
N HIS A 64 1.68 10.15 -5.09
CA HIS A 64 2.27 11.44 -4.78
C HIS A 64 1.44 12.60 -5.35
N ALA A 65 1.12 12.56 -6.65
CA ALA A 65 0.33 13.61 -7.30
C ALA A 65 -1.10 13.72 -6.72
N LEU A 66 -1.69 12.59 -6.36
CA LEU A 66 -3.00 12.56 -5.70
C LEU A 66 -2.93 13.24 -4.33
N VAL A 67 -1.92 12.91 -3.51
CA VAL A 67 -1.67 13.51 -2.19
C VAL A 67 -1.46 15.02 -2.30
N GLU A 68 -0.70 15.49 -3.28
CA GLU A 68 -0.49 16.92 -3.54
C GLU A 68 -1.81 17.63 -3.88
N GLU A 69 -2.70 16.99 -4.63
CA GLU A 69 -3.98 17.59 -5.04
C GLU A 69 -5.02 17.64 -3.92
N VAL A 70 -5.13 16.59 -3.09
CA VAL A 70 -6.13 16.53 -2.01
C VAL A 70 -5.65 17.18 -0.70
N GLY A 71 -4.34 17.36 -0.55
CA GLY A 71 -3.69 17.94 0.62
C GLY A 71 -3.51 16.98 1.81
N ALA A 72 -2.52 17.29 2.65
CA ALA A 72 -2.09 16.43 3.76
C ALA A 72 -3.20 16.08 4.77
N ASN A 73 -4.10 17.01 5.08
CA ASN A 73 -5.20 16.76 6.03
C ASN A 73 -6.19 15.70 5.51
N SER A 74 -6.46 15.71 4.20
CA SER A 74 -7.31 14.71 3.56
C SER A 74 -6.65 13.34 3.63
N VAL A 75 -5.34 13.26 3.34
CA VAL A 75 -4.57 12.01 3.41
C VAL A 75 -4.52 11.45 4.82
N TYR A 76 -4.29 12.30 5.83
CA TYR A 76 -4.33 11.87 7.24
C TYR A 76 -5.69 11.31 7.62
N SER A 77 -6.77 12.02 7.27
CA SER A 77 -8.15 11.60 7.58
C SER A 77 -8.49 10.28 6.90
N VAL A 78 -8.03 10.11 5.66
CA VAL A 78 -8.19 8.89 4.88
C VAL A 78 -7.41 7.72 5.51
N GLY A 79 -6.13 7.92 5.83
CA GLY A 79 -5.29 6.91 6.49
C GLY A 79 -5.88 6.46 7.83
N LYS A 80 -6.37 7.40 8.64
CA LYS A 80 -7.06 7.10 9.90
C LYS A 80 -8.29 6.21 9.70
N ARG A 81 -9.12 6.52 8.70
CA ARG A 81 -10.32 5.72 8.38
C ARG A 81 -9.97 4.30 7.91
N ILE A 82 -8.89 4.14 7.14
CA ILE A 82 -8.40 2.82 6.73
C ILE A 82 -8.04 1.99 7.96
N ALA A 83 -7.30 2.57 8.91
CA ALA A 83 -6.92 1.89 10.15
C ALA A 83 -8.15 1.52 11.00
N GLU A 84 -9.11 2.45 11.17
CA GLU A 84 -10.35 2.21 11.93
C GLU A 84 -11.26 1.15 11.30
N ALA A 85 -11.23 1.01 9.98
CA ALA A 85 -12.05 0.05 9.25
C ALA A 85 -11.35 -1.30 9.01
N SER A 86 -10.04 -1.41 9.30
CA SER A 86 -9.27 -2.62 9.03
C SER A 86 -9.58 -3.68 10.08
N PRO A 87 -10.16 -4.84 9.70
CA PRO A 87 -10.36 -5.92 10.64
C PRO A 87 -9.01 -6.53 11.01
N LEU A 88 -8.61 -6.43 12.27
CA LEU A 88 -7.47 -7.19 12.78
C LEU A 88 -7.89 -8.64 13.02
N PRO A 89 -7.06 -9.64 12.64
CA PRO A 89 -7.26 -11.02 13.04
C PRO A 89 -7.47 -11.18 14.55
N PRO A 90 -8.28 -12.16 14.99
CA PRO A 90 -8.45 -12.45 16.41
C PRO A 90 -7.10 -12.70 17.10
N GLY A 91 -6.93 -12.17 18.32
CA GLY A 91 -5.72 -12.36 19.11
C GLY A 91 -4.56 -11.41 18.76
N ILE A 92 -4.80 -10.38 17.94
CA ILE A 92 -3.89 -9.24 17.80
C ILE A 92 -4.31 -8.14 18.78
N ASP A 93 -3.59 -8.03 19.90
CA ASP A 93 -3.80 -7.04 20.95
C ASP A 93 -2.59 -6.11 21.17
N GLU A 94 -1.44 -6.44 20.58
CA GLU A 94 -0.20 -5.68 20.73
C GLU A 94 0.24 -4.99 19.43
N VAL A 95 0.79 -3.78 19.57
CA VAL A 95 1.30 -2.98 18.43
C VAL A 95 2.38 -3.73 17.63
N THR A 96 3.18 -4.56 18.30
CA THR A 96 4.21 -5.40 17.68
C THR A 96 3.61 -6.41 16.70
N GLN A 97 2.50 -7.04 17.08
CA GLN A 97 1.80 -8.02 16.25
C GLN A 97 1.15 -7.35 15.04
N VAL A 98 0.57 -6.14 15.22
CA VAL A 98 0.04 -5.34 14.12
C VAL A 98 1.13 -5.00 13.12
N LEU A 99 2.28 -4.49 13.58
CA LEU A 99 3.40 -4.14 12.71
C LEU A 99 4.01 -5.35 12.02
N PHE A 100 4.09 -6.50 12.69
CA PHE A 100 4.47 -7.75 12.05
C PHE A 100 3.49 -8.15 10.93
N GLY A 101 2.18 -7.99 11.14
CA GLY A 101 1.17 -8.21 10.12
C GLY A 101 1.33 -7.27 8.91
N ILE A 102 1.58 -5.98 9.17
CA ILE A 102 1.84 -4.98 8.12
C ILE A 102 3.10 -5.35 7.34
N GLU A 103 4.18 -5.74 8.01
CA GLU A 103 5.44 -6.16 7.40
C GLU A 103 5.26 -7.34 6.43
N MET A 104 4.52 -8.35 6.88
CA MET A 104 4.22 -9.54 6.08
C MET A 104 3.33 -9.19 4.88
N ALA A 105 2.26 -8.41 5.10
CA ALA A 105 1.36 -7.98 4.03
C ALA A 105 2.08 -7.08 3.01
N TYR A 106 2.98 -6.22 3.47
CA TYR A 106 3.78 -5.36 2.61
C TYR A 106 4.62 -6.19 1.64
N HIS A 107 5.41 -7.14 2.14
CA HIS A 107 6.24 -8.00 1.29
C HIS A 107 5.40 -8.96 0.42
N MET A 108 4.27 -9.45 0.93
CA MET A 108 3.35 -10.30 0.18
C MET A 108 2.77 -9.60 -1.06
N HIS A 109 2.47 -8.31 -0.94
CA HIS A 109 1.88 -7.53 -2.03
C HIS A 109 2.88 -7.04 -3.06
N HIS A 110 4.20 -7.22 -2.85
CA HIS A 110 5.22 -6.69 -3.75
C HIS A 110 6.04 -7.77 -4.45
N ARG A 111 6.54 -7.40 -5.62
CA ARG A 111 7.54 -8.16 -6.37
C ARG A 111 8.78 -7.32 -6.61
N LYS A 112 9.92 -7.99 -6.74
CA LYS A 112 11.18 -7.42 -7.21
C LYS A 112 11.62 -8.22 -8.43
N GLU A 113 11.73 -7.56 -9.58
CA GLU A 113 12.09 -8.18 -10.86
C GLU A 113 11.20 -9.39 -11.18
N GLY A 114 9.90 -9.27 -10.88
CA GLY A 114 8.90 -10.32 -11.06
C GLY A 114 8.85 -11.41 -9.97
N VAL A 115 9.78 -11.41 -9.01
CA VAL A 115 9.83 -12.39 -7.91
C VAL A 115 9.07 -11.85 -6.70
N ALA A 116 8.18 -12.64 -6.11
CA ALA A 116 7.47 -12.28 -4.88
C ALA A 116 8.46 -11.95 -3.74
N MET A 117 8.21 -10.85 -3.03
CA MET A 117 9.12 -10.40 -1.97
C MET A 117 8.89 -11.10 -0.62
N LEU A 118 7.86 -11.94 -0.51
CA LEU A 118 7.65 -12.86 0.59
C LEU A 118 7.57 -14.30 0.07
N ASP A 119 8.44 -15.17 0.58
CA ASP A 119 8.26 -16.60 0.49
C ASP A 119 7.30 -17.05 1.61
N THR A 120 6.08 -17.45 1.25
CA THR A 120 5.05 -17.87 2.22
C THR A 120 5.33 -19.23 2.85
N THR A 121 6.24 -20.02 2.29
CA THR A 121 6.65 -21.32 2.84
C THR A 121 7.67 -21.12 3.96
N THR A 122 8.65 -20.24 3.73
CA THR A 122 9.78 -20.05 4.65
C THR A 122 9.65 -18.81 5.54
N GLY A 123 8.77 -17.86 5.18
CA GLY A 123 8.65 -16.56 5.84
C GLY A 123 9.78 -15.57 5.50
N VAL A 124 10.69 -15.96 4.60
CA VAL A 124 11.81 -15.12 4.15
C VAL A 124 11.30 -13.95 3.32
N LYS A 125 11.83 -12.76 3.61
CA LYS A 125 11.49 -11.51 2.93
C LYS A 125 12.70 -10.99 2.16
N LEU A 126 12.46 -10.46 0.96
CA LEU A 126 13.50 -9.85 0.13
C LEU A 126 13.73 -8.39 0.51
N ASP A 127 14.99 -7.97 0.52
CA ASP A 127 15.37 -6.58 0.79
C ASP A 127 15.12 -5.63 -0.41
N GLY A 128 14.92 -4.35 -0.06
CA GLY A 128 15.04 -3.21 -0.95
C GLY A 128 13.84 -2.25 -1.00
N LEU A 129 12.71 -2.62 -0.41
CA LEU A 129 11.57 -1.71 -0.18
C LEU A 129 11.46 -1.23 1.29
N GLY A 130 12.38 -1.67 2.14
CA GLY A 130 12.37 -1.41 3.57
C GLY A 130 11.53 -2.42 4.36
N HIS A 131 11.58 -2.31 5.68
CA HIS A 131 10.90 -3.20 6.62
C HIS A 131 10.15 -2.38 7.65
N TYR A 132 8.92 -2.79 7.95
CA TYR A 132 8.17 -2.30 9.09
C TYR A 132 8.61 -3.05 10.33
N ALA A 133 9.11 -2.32 11.32
CA ALA A 133 9.47 -2.85 12.62
C ALA A 133 9.21 -1.79 13.69
N CYS A 134 9.04 -2.23 14.93
CA CYS A 134 9.10 -1.36 16.09
C CYS A 134 10.16 -1.85 17.06
N GLU A 135 10.81 -0.88 17.71
CA GLU A 135 11.60 -1.10 18.91
C GLU A 135 10.77 -0.62 20.10
N ILE A 136 10.57 -1.49 21.09
CA ILE A 136 9.99 -1.08 22.37
C ILE A 136 11.12 -0.55 23.22
N LEU A 137 11.10 0.76 23.49
CA LEU A 137 12.03 1.36 24.44
C LEU A 137 11.53 1.07 25.86
N GLU A 138 12.25 0.22 26.59
CA GLU A 138 12.00 0.05 28.03
C GLU A 138 12.39 1.34 28.77
N GLY A 139 11.41 2.04 29.36
CA GLY A 139 11.67 3.24 30.17
C GLY A 139 10.58 4.32 30.18
N GLY A 140 9.47 4.15 29.46
CA GLY A 140 8.37 5.13 29.41
C GLY A 140 7.46 5.12 30.65
N ALA A 141 8.01 5.25 31.85
CA ALA A 141 7.25 5.71 33.02
C ALA A 141 7.54 7.21 33.19
N SER A 142 6.56 8.04 32.80
CA SER A 142 6.45 9.43 33.26
C SER A 142 5.24 9.57 34.16
#